data_AF-A0AA89P4F9-F1
#
_entry.id   AF-A0AA89P4F9-F1
#
_cell.length_a   1.000
_cell.length_b   1.000
_cell.length_c   1.000
_cell.angle_alpha   90.00
_cell.angle_beta   90.00
_cell.angle_gamma   90.00
#
_symmetry.space_group_name_H-M   'P 1'
#
loop_
_entity.id
_entity.type
_entity.pdbx_description
1 polymer ?
#
loop_
_entity_poly.entity_id
_entity_poly.type
_entity_poly.pdbx_seq_one_letter_code
_entity_poly.pdbx_strand_id
1 'polypeptide(L)'
;MKYKVIERDSFQVVGIKREFSLVNGENLVGIPKLWDEVNEDGTVGLLLKLNNGQIKGVLGVCVTNSGTQSKQVMDYWVATEYDGDTPDGLLKFEVPASKWVVFEVHGPMPDAMQKAWNQIFSE
;
A
#
# COMPACT_ATOMS: atom_id res chain seq x y z
N MET A 1 2.90 -18.42 -9.10
CA MET A 1 3.63 -17.12 -9.01
C MET A 1 4.99 -17.35 -8.36
N LYS A 2 6.07 -16.62 -8.70
CA LYS A 2 7.33 -16.71 -7.94
C LYS A 2 7.12 -15.99 -6.61
N TYR A 3 7.40 -16.67 -5.50
CA TYR A 3 7.33 -16.08 -4.16
C TYR A 3 8.56 -16.43 -3.32
N LYS A 4 8.84 -15.59 -2.33
CA LYS A 4 9.82 -15.85 -1.27
C LYS A 4 9.19 -15.55 0.08
N VAL A 5 9.57 -16.31 1.09
CA VAL A 5 9.19 -16.03 2.47
C VAL A 5 10.36 -15.33 3.15
N ILE A 6 10.10 -14.16 3.72
CA ILE A 6 11.11 -13.38 4.45
C ILE A 6 10.61 -13.08 5.86
N GLU A 7 11.53 -12.89 6.78
CA GLU A 7 11.24 -12.31 8.10
C GLU A 7 11.79 -10.90 8.11
N ARG A 8 11.03 -9.97 8.70
CA ARG A 8 11.39 -8.57 8.70
C ARG A 8 10.92 -7.90 9.98
N ASP A 9 11.80 -7.10 10.57
CA ASP A 9 11.51 -6.23 11.70
C ASP A 9 10.47 -5.15 11.34
N SER A 10 9.98 -4.42 12.35
CA SER A 10 9.05 -3.33 12.10
C SER A 10 9.71 -2.24 11.27
N PHE A 11 8.90 -1.56 10.47
CA PHE A 11 9.35 -0.44 9.66
C PHE A 11 8.26 0.61 9.55
N GLN A 12 8.68 1.86 9.37
CA GLN A 12 7.76 2.98 9.23
C GLN A 12 7.51 3.31 7.77
N VAL A 13 6.26 3.61 7.46
CA VAL A 13 5.87 4.25 6.21
C VAL A 13 5.26 5.62 6.47
N VAL A 14 5.51 6.57 5.56
CA VAL A 14 4.90 7.89 5.56
C VAL A 14 4.18 8.14 4.26
N GLY A 15 3.02 8.78 4.31
CA GLY A 15 2.21 8.99 3.12
C GLY A 15 0.84 9.56 3.41
N ILE A 16 -0.05 9.43 2.44
CA ILE A 16 -1.46 9.80 2.57
C ILE A 16 -2.31 8.54 2.75
N LYS A 17 -3.45 8.72 3.44
CA LYS A 17 -4.40 7.64 3.73
C LYS A 17 -5.79 8.03 3.22
N ARG A 18 -6.49 7.08 2.60
CA ARG A 18 -7.91 7.20 2.28
C ARG A 18 -8.63 5.92 2.67
N GLU A 19 -9.79 6.05 3.28
CA GLU A 19 -10.65 4.91 3.59
C GLU A 19 -11.48 4.56 2.35
N PHE A 20 -11.58 3.26 2.05
CA PHE A 20 -12.39 2.74 0.95
C PHE A 20 -13.35 1.66 1.44
N SER A 21 -14.59 1.71 0.94
CA SER A 21 -15.56 0.63 1.05
C SER A 21 -15.12 -0.58 0.22
N LEU A 22 -15.23 -1.77 0.80
CA LEU A 22 -15.07 -3.06 0.12
C LEU A 22 -16.40 -3.57 -0.46
N VAL A 23 -17.50 -2.86 -0.20
CA VAL A 23 -18.83 -3.20 -0.71
C VAL A 23 -18.88 -2.84 -2.20
N ASN A 24 -19.50 -3.69 -3.01
CA ASN A 24 -19.74 -3.47 -4.44
C ASN A 24 -18.49 -3.12 -5.28
N GLY A 25 -17.28 -3.42 -4.79
CA GLY A 25 -16.03 -3.12 -5.48
C GLY A 25 -15.70 -1.63 -5.54
N GLU A 26 -16.23 -0.80 -4.63
CA GLU A 26 -15.92 0.63 -4.58
C GLU A 26 -14.41 0.91 -4.49
N ASN A 27 -13.68 0.10 -3.73
CA ASN A 27 -12.21 0.13 -3.66
C ASN A 27 -11.53 -0.07 -5.03
N LEU A 28 -12.08 -0.91 -5.91
CA LEU A 28 -11.51 -1.19 -7.23
C LEU A 28 -11.59 0.03 -8.16
N VAL A 29 -12.51 0.96 -7.89
CA VAL A 29 -12.65 2.23 -8.64
C VAL A 29 -11.94 3.37 -7.91
N GLY A 30 -12.05 3.42 -6.59
CA GLY A 30 -11.50 4.50 -5.77
C GLY A 30 -9.98 4.49 -5.67
N ILE A 31 -9.35 3.32 -5.59
CA ILE A 31 -7.89 3.21 -5.48
C ILE A 31 -7.19 3.71 -6.75
N PRO A 32 -7.59 3.31 -7.98
CA PRO A 32 -7.01 3.88 -9.20
C PRO A 32 -7.14 5.42 -9.27
N LYS A 33 -8.30 5.98 -8.90
CA LYS A 33 -8.49 7.44 -8.85
C LYS A 33 -7.55 8.12 -7.87
N LEU A 34 -7.37 7.53 -6.68
CA LEU A 34 -6.39 8.03 -5.72
C LEU A 34 -4.98 8.01 -6.31
N TRP A 35 -4.61 6.96 -7.05
CA TRP A 35 -3.33 6.90 -7.76
C TRP A 35 -3.21 7.98 -8.85
N ASP A 36 -4.26 8.26 -9.59
CA ASP A 36 -4.25 9.35 -10.58
C ASP A 36 -4.03 10.71 -9.88
N GLU A 37 -4.78 10.98 -8.81
CA GLU A 37 -4.67 12.21 -8.00
C GLU A 37 -3.25 12.45 -7.47
N VAL A 38 -2.63 11.44 -6.83
CA VAL A 38 -1.28 11.57 -6.24
C VAL A 38 -0.15 11.66 -7.26
N ASN A 39 -0.39 11.18 -8.48
CA ASN A 39 0.55 11.34 -9.58
C ASN A 39 0.47 12.75 -10.16
N GLU A 40 -0.72 13.36 -10.20
CA GLU A 40 -0.93 14.71 -10.71
C GLU A 40 -0.53 15.80 -9.71
N ASP A 41 -0.80 15.60 -8.41
CA ASP A 41 -0.59 16.63 -7.37
C ASP A 41 0.87 16.73 -6.86
N GLY A 42 1.74 15.84 -7.33
CA GLY A 42 3.16 15.80 -6.95
C GLY A 42 3.48 14.98 -5.70
N THR A 43 2.49 14.38 -5.04
CA THR A 43 2.66 13.52 -3.87
C THR A 43 3.61 12.36 -4.16
N VAL A 44 3.46 11.67 -5.30
CA VAL A 44 4.37 10.59 -5.69
C VAL A 44 5.82 11.07 -5.79
N GLY A 45 6.04 12.26 -6.35
CA GLY A 45 7.37 12.88 -6.44
C GLY A 45 7.96 13.19 -5.08
N LEU A 46 7.15 13.65 -4.12
CA LEU A 46 7.57 13.85 -2.73
C LEU A 46 7.94 12.53 -2.06
N LEU A 47 7.11 11.50 -2.17
CA LEU A 47 7.35 10.19 -1.55
C LEU A 47 8.63 9.53 -2.09
N LEU A 48 8.89 9.65 -3.39
CA LEU A 48 10.14 9.15 -3.98
C LEU A 48 11.39 9.83 -3.41
N LYS A 49 11.33 11.13 -3.09
CA LYS A 49 12.44 11.86 -2.47
C LYS A 49 12.64 11.49 -1.01
N LEU A 50 11.55 11.15 -0.31
CA LEU A 50 11.59 10.75 1.09
C LEU A 50 12.11 9.32 1.27
N ASN A 51 11.92 8.42 0.30
CA ASN A 51 12.30 7.01 0.41
C ASN A 51 13.76 6.79 0.85
N ASN A 52 13.97 6.46 2.12
CA ASN A 52 15.28 6.08 2.67
C ASN A 52 15.28 4.64 3.24
N GLY A 53 14.13 3.96 3.19
CA GLY A 53 13.97 2.60 3.69
C GLY A 53 14.45 1.49 2.74
N GLN A 54 14.22 0.24 3.13
CA GLN A 54 14.65 -0.94 2.37
C GLN A 54 13.77 -1.20 1.14
N ILE A 55 12.45 -0.98 1.22
CA ILE A 55 11.56 -1.07 0.07
C ILE A 55 11.70 0.19 -0.75
N LYS A 56 12.23 0.05 -1.96
CA LYS A 56 12.43 1.17 -2.88
C LYS A 56 11.16 1.48 -3.66
N GLY A 57 10.76 2.75 -3.67
CA GLY A 57 9.63 3.26 -4.44
C GLY A 57 8.42 3.61 -3.58
N VAL A 58 7.28 3.80 -4.27
CA VAL A 58 6.00 4.12 -3.64
C VAL A 58 5.20 2.84 -3.43
N LEU A 59 4.56 2.76 -2.28
CA LEU A 59 3.82 1.62 -1.76
C LEU A 59 2.32 1.91 -1.78
N GLY A 60 1.55 0.93 -2.21
CA GLY A 60 0.14 0.81 -1.85
C GLY A 60 0.00 -0.09 -0.62
N VAL A 61 -0.46 0.44 0.51
CA VAL A 61 -0.61 -0.35 1.76
C VAL A 61 -2.08 -0.51 2.10
N CYS A 62 -2.55 -1.75 2.07
CA CYS A 62 -3.92 -2.11 2.44
C CYS A 62 -3.97 -2.50 3.93
N VAL A 63 -4.67 -1.71 4.74
CA VAL A 63 -4.84 -1.97 6.18
C VAL A 63 -6.31 -2.25 6.47
N THR A 64 -6.61 -3.51 6.83
CA THR A 64 -7.97 -3.93 7.20
C THR A 64 -8.11 -3.90 8.72
N ASN A 65 -9.10 -3.14 9.22
CA ASN A 65 -9.41 -3.13 10.64
C ASN A 65 -10.20 -4.39 11.00
N SER A 66 -9.52 -5.39 11.56
CA SER A 66 -10.13 -6.65 12.02
C SER A 66 -10.97 -6.49 13.30
N GLY A 67 -10.90 -5.34 13.97
CA GLY A 67 -11.54 -5.06 15.27
C GLY A 67 -12.89 -4.31 15.22
N THR A 68 -13.31 -3.77 14.09
CA THR A 68 -14.59 -3.05 13.95
C THR A 68 -15.65 -3.95 13.32
N GLN A 69 -16.88 -3.92 13.83
CA GLN A 69 -17.99 -4.75 13.34
C GLN A 69 -18.31 -4.55 11.85
N SER A 70 -17.84 -3.47 11.22
CA SER A 70 -17.89 -3.25 9.77
C SER A 70 -16.65 -3.84 9.07
N LYS A 71 -16.68 -5.14 8.75
CA LYS A 71 -15.68 -5.85 7.91
C LYS A 71 -15.61 -5.35 6.45
N GLN A 72 -16.17 -4.18 6.16
CA GLN A 72 -16.50 -3.69 4.82
C GLN A 72 -15.76 -2.40 4.46
N VAL A 73 -14.79 -1.96 5.28
CA VAL A 73 -13.95 -0.80 5.00
C VAL A 73 -12.47 -1.16 5.13
N MET A 74 -11.62 -0.48 4.37
CA MET A 74 -10.17 -0.66 4.34
C MET A 74 -9.50 0.71 4.27
N ASP A 75 -8.50 0.93 5.12
CA ASP A 75 -7.58 2.04 4.99
C ASP A 75 -6.57 1.71 3.89
N TYR A 76 -6.53 2.52 2.84
CA TYR A 76 -5.54 2.40 1.79
C TYR A 76 -4.56 3.57 1.85
N TRP A 77 -3.28 3.25 1.82
CA TRP A 77 -2.22 4.25 1.86
C TRP A 77 -1.46 4.28 0.54
N VAL A 78 -1.15 5.50 0.09
CA VAL A 78 -0.07 5.76 -0.85
C VAL A 78 1.09 6.32 -0.05
N ALA A 79 2.16 5.53 0.11
CA ALA A 79 3.21 5.81 1.07
C ALA A 79 4.59 5.42 0.56
N THR A 80 5.63 5.79 1.29
CA THR A 80 6.99 5.27 1.12
C THR A 80 7.51 4.79 2.46
N GLU A 81 8.41 3.81 2.45
CA GLU A 81 9.19 3.52 3.65
C GLU A 81 10.11 4.70 3.97
N TYR A 82 10.04 5.16 5.23
CA TYR A 82 10.78 6.30 5.71
C TYR A 82 11.15 6.17 7.18
N ASP A 83 12.44 6.23 7.47
CA ASP A 83 13.01 6.32 8.81
C ASP A 83 13.32 7.79 9.14
N GLY A 84 12.57 8.35 10.11
CA GLY A 84 12.65 9.75 10.51
C GLY A 84 11.33 10.30 11.06
N ASP A 85 11.34 11.60 11.37
CA ASP A 85 10.16 12.31 11.86
C ASP A 85 9.11 12.49 10.76
N THR A 86 7.82 12.40 11.10
CA THR A 86 6.74 12.55 10.12
C THR A 86 6.83 13.90 9.40
N PRO A 87 7.02 13.92 8.07
CA PRO A 87 7.02 15.17 7.32
C PRO A 87 5.65 15.87 7.38
N ASP A 88 5.66 17.19 7.39
CA ASP A 88 4.43 18.00 7.41
C ASP A 88 3.49 17.62 6.25
N GLY A 89 2.20 17.48 6.56
CA GLY A 89 1.16 17.12 5.60
C GLY A 89 1.09 15.61 5.28
N LEU A 90 1.97 14.78 5.85
CA LEU A 90 1.90 13.32 5.74
C LEU A 90 1.46 12.68 7.06
N LEU A 91 0.91 11.47 6.94
CA LEU A 91 0.64 10.59 8.07
C LEU A 91 1.74 9.53 8.16
N LYS A 92 1.97 9.01 9.37
CA LYS A 92 2.87 7.88 9.61
C LYS A 92 2.09 6.63 9.98
N PHE A 93 2.60 5.47 9.57
CA PHE A 93 2.10 4.16 9.95
C PHE A 93 3.28 3.23 10.22
N GLU A 94 3.27 2.56 11.37
CA GLU A 94 4.25 1.54 11.71
C GLU A 94 3.72 0.17 11.27
N VAL A 95 4.45 -0.48 10.37
CA VAL A 95 4.20 -1.85 9.98
C VAL A 95 4.93 -2.75 10.98
N PRO A 96 4.23 -3.60 11.74
CA PRO A 96 4.85 -4.42 12.78
C PRO A 96 5.78 -5.48 12.19
N ALA A 97 6.76 -5.91 12.99
CA ALA A 97 7.64 -7.02 12.65
C ALA A 97 6.80 -8.27 12.34
N SER A 98 7.08 -8.92 11.21
CA SER A 98 6.29 -10.06 10.77
C SER A 98 7.04 -10.92 9.76
N LYS A 99 6.42 -12.05 9.42
CA LYS A 99 6.84 -12.93 8.33
C LYS A 99 6.01 -12.61 7.10
N TRP A 100 6.68 -12.36 5.99
CA TRP A 100 6.08 -11.89 4.76
C TRP A 100 6.23 -12.93 3.65
N VAL A 101 5.17 -13.14 2.89
CA VAL A 101 5.25 -13.77 1.57
C VAL A 101 5.34 -12.66 0.53
N VAL A 102 6.46 -12.61 -0.19
CA VAL A 102 6.73 -11.58 -1.20
C VAL A 102 6.59 -12.21 -2.57
N PHE A 103 5.65 -11.67 -3.35
CA PHE A 103 5.37 -12.10 -4.70
C PHE A 103 5.97 -11.13 -5.72
N GLU A 104 6.61 -11.66 -6.76
CA GLU A 104 7.12 -10.88 -7.89
C GLU A 104 6.03 -10.79 -8.97
N VAL A 105 5.60 -9.57 -9.31
CA VAL A 105 4.53 -9.31 -10.27
C VAL A 105 5.05 -8.46 -11.42
N HIS A 106 5.10 -9.03 -12.62
CA HIS A 106 5.60 -8.36 -13.82
C HIS A 106 4.48 -8.19 -14.85
N GLY A 107 4.29 -6.97 -15.34
CA GLY A 107 3.34 -6.66 -16.40
C GLY A 107 2.80 -5.23 -16.34
N PRO A 108 1.90 -4.86 -17.26
CA PRO A 108 1.32 -3.53 -17.33
C PRO A 108 0.40 -3.25 -16.13
N MET A 109 0.40 -2.00 -15.67
CA MET A 109 -0.55 -1.50 -14.67
C MET A 109 -1.84 -1.01 -15.36
N PRO A 110 -3.03 -1.20 -14.77
CA PRO A 110 -3.31 -1.87 -13.50
C PRO A 110 -3.47 -3.40 -13.57
N ASP A 111 -3.58 -3.96 -14.78
CA ASP A 111 -4.02 -5.34 -15.01
C ASP A 111 -3.17 -6.41 -14.31
N ALA A 112 -1.84 -6.25 -14.33
CA ALA A 112 -0.93 -7.24 -13.73
C ALA A 112 -1.14 -7.37 -12.22
N MET A 113 -1.35 -6.25 -11.52
CA MET A 113 -1.58 -6.25 -10.08
C MET A 113 -2.94 -6.84 -9.72
N GLN A 114 -4.00 -6.51 -10.47
CA GLN A 114 -5.33 -7.09 -10.21
C GLN A 114 -5.33 -8.61 -10.43
N LYS A 115 -4.69 -9.09 -11.51
CA LYS A 115 -4.52 -10.53 -11.77
C LYS A 115 -3.73 -11.21 -10.66
N ALA A 116 -2.65 -10.61 -10.20
CA ALA A 116 -1.84 -11.17 -9.12
C ALA A 116 -2.63 -11.29 -7.81
N TRP A 117 -3.38 -10.24 -7.43
CA TRP A 117 -4.24 -10.28 -6.25
C TRP A 117 -5.28 -11.39 -6.31
N ASN A 118 -5.94 -11.57 -7.46
CA ASN A 118 -6.91 -12.66 -7.63
C ASN A 118 -6.26 -14.04 -7.43
N GLN A 119 -5.06 -14.25 -7.99
CA GLN A 119 -4.33 -15.51 -7.80
C GLN A 119 -3.96 -15.75 -6.33
N ILE A 120 -3.42 -14.72 -5.65
CA ILE A 120 -2.99 -14.82 -4.24
C ILE A 120 -4.15 -15.15 -3.30
N PHE A 121 -5.36 -14.64 -3.55
CA PHE A 121 -6.54 -14.92 -2.70
C PHE A 121 -7.30 -16.19 -3.09
N SER A 122 -7.07 -16.73 -4.29
CA SER A 122 -7.73 -17.95 -4.77
C SER A 122 -6.98 -19.25 -4.44
N GLU A 123 -5.67 -19.14 -4.18
CA GLU A 123 -4.83 -20.26 -3.69
C GLU A 123 -4.94 -20.38 -2.16
#